data_AF-A0A925C716-F1
#
_entry.id   AF-A0A925C716-F1
#
_cell.length_a   1.000
_cell.length_b   1.000
_cell.length_c   1.000
_cell.angle_alpha   90.00
_cell.angle_beta   90.00
_cell.angle_gamma   90.00
#
_symmetry.space_group_name_H-M   'P 1'
#
loop_
_entity.id
_entity.type
_entity.pdbx_description
1 polymer ?
#
loop_
_entity_poly.entity_id
_entity_poly.type
_entity_poly.pdbx_seq_one_letter_code
_entity_poly.pdbx_strand_id
1 'polypeptide(L)'
;GSGGSITLYVVAAAGLGVVLATLAPALQGRKLAAIGLASLSAVILYCAAGFLAVPQVNELWLSQRLADAVARHAMPGDPPVVTAGYAEPSITFLLGTKTALESGAGAALISGTTGGLALVDSGESESFLALVTAGGGRAEALDEISGLNYSRGRETRITLYRVMPRER
;
A
#
# COMPACT_ATOMS: atom_id res chain seq x y z
N GLY A 1 7.48 -8.60 10.63
CA GLY A 1 7.60 -9.67 9.61
C GLY A 1 7.44 -11.10 10.13
N SER A 2 6.48 -11.42 11.01
CA SER A 2 6.25 -12.80 11.50
C SER A 2 5.08 -13.53 10.82
N GLY A 3 4.19 -12.81 10.13
CA GLY A 3 2.99 -13.39 9.48
C GLY A 3 3.27 -14.21 8.22
N GLY A 4 4.32 -13.88 7.47
CA GLY A 4 4.70 -14.61 6.25
C GLY A 4 5.13 -16.04 6.53
N SER A 5 5.90 -16.26 7.59
CA SER A 5 6.39 -17.59 7.98
C SER A 5 5.26 -18.52 8.41
N ILE A 6 4.33 -18.04 9.23
CA ILE A 6 3.17 -18.83 9.70
C ILE A 6 2.29 -19.28 8.53
N THR A 7 2.05 -18.38 7.58
CA THR A 7 1.23 -18.67 6.38
C THR A 7 1.87 -19.75 5.52
N LEU A 8 3.20 -19.71 5.35
CA LEU A 8 3.97 -20.74 4.63
C LEU A 8 3.87 -22.11 5.29
N TYR A 9 3.96 -22.19 6.63
CA TYR A 9 3.83 -23.46 7.35
C TYR A 9 2.42 -24.06 7.23
N VAL A 10 1.38 -23.22 7.27
CA VAL A 10 -0.02 -23.66 7.13
C VAL A 10 -0.27 -24.21 5.73
N VAL A 11 0.21 -23.54 4.68
CA VAL A 11 0.08 -24.01 3.29
C VAL A 11 0.84 -25.32 3.07
N ALA A 12 2.07 -25.43 3.62
CA ALA A 12 2.86 -26.65 3.52
C ALA A 12 2.21 -27.85 4.24
N ALA A 13 1.65 -27.63 5.44
CA ALA A 13 0.95 -28.67 6.19
C ALA A 13 -0.34 -29.12 5.50
N ALA A 14 -1.11 -28.17 4.93
CA ALA A 14 -2.30 -28.49 4.15
C ALA A 14 -1.97 -29.29 2.89
N GLY A 15 -0.91 -28.91 2.16
CA GLY A 15 -0.43 -29.66 1.00
C GLY A 15 0.00 -31.10 1.35
N LEU A 16 0.70 -31.28 2.47
CA LEU A 16 1.09 -32.61 2.95
C LEU A 16 -0.13 -33.47 3.33
N GLY A 17 -1.13 -32.88 3.99
CA GLY A 17 -2.37 -33.57 4.35
C GLY A 17 -3.15 -34.07 3.13
N VAL A 18 -3.18 -33.29 2.06
CA VAL A 18 -3.80 -33.65 0.76
C VAL A 18 -3.08 -34.83 0.11
N VAL A 19 -1.75 -34.81 0.10
CA VAL A 19 -0.94 -35.90 -0.46
C VAL A 19 -1.17 -37.20 0.33
N LEU A 20 -1.19 -37.13 1.66
CA LEU A 20 -1.43 -38.30 2.50
C LEU A 20 -2.86 -38.86 2.35
N ALA A 21 -3.87 -38.00 2.26
CA ALA A 21 -5.26 -38.40 2.11
C ALA A 21 -5.55 -39.06 0.75
N THR A 22 -4.85 -38.65 -0.32
CA THR A 22 -4.99 -39.21 -1.67
C THR A 22 -4.18 -40.49 -1.88
N LEU A 23 -3.10 -40.71 -1.11
CA LEU A 23 -2.24 -41.90 -1.22
C LEU A 23 -2.96 -43.21 -0.86
N ALA A 24 -3.71 -43.23 0.24
CA ALA A 24 -4.39 -44.44 0.73
C ALA A 24 -5.38 -45.06 -0.29
N PRO A 25 -6.32 -44.30 -0.90
CA PRO A 25 -7.21 -44.84 -1.93
C PRO A 25 -6.49 -45.16 -3.26
N ALA A 26 -5.40 -44.45 -3.58
CA ALA A 26 -4.59 -44.74 -4.77
C ALA A 26 -3.87 -46.09 -4.65
N LEU A 27 -3.29 -46.39 -3.48
CA LEU A 27 -2.65 -47.68 -3.18
C LEU A 27 -3.66 -48.84 -3.13
N GLN A 28 -4.93 -48.57 -2.84
CA GLN A 28 -6.02 -49.55 -2.86
C GLN A 28 -6.67 -49.75 -4.24
N GLY A 29 -6.14 -49.13 -5.31
CA GLY A 29 -6.67 -49.26 -6.67
C GLY A 29 -7.96 -48.48 -6.96
N ARG A 30 -8.46 -47.67 -6.00
CA ARG A 30 -9.68 -46.87 -6.12
C ARG A 30 -9.42 -45.55 -6.84
N LYS A 31 -9.02 -45.62 -8.12
CA LYS A 31 -8.56 -44.47 -8.92
C LYS A 31 -9.55 -43.31 -8.98
N LEU A 32 -10.86 -43.60 -9.12
CA LEU A 32 -11.90 -42.55 -9.16
C LEU A 32 -12.03 -41.80 -7.82
N ALA A 33 -11.90 -42.49 -6.68
CA ALA A 33 -11.95 -41.87 -5.37
C ALA A 33 -10.69 -41.01 -5.12
N ALA A 34 -9.52 -41.48 -5.56
CA ALA A 34 -8.27 -40.71 -5.49
C ALA A 34 -8.33 -39.44 -6.35
N ILE A 35 -8.87 -39.52 -7.57
CA ILE A 35 -9.07 -38.35 -8.45
C ILE A 35 -10.04 -37.36 -7.81
N GLY A 36 -11.20 -37.83 -7.31
CA GLY A 36 -12.19 -36.96 -6.67
C GLY A 36 -11.61 -36.21 -5.47
N LEU A 37 -10.84 -36.90 -4.63
CA LEU A 37 -10.20 -36.29 -3.46
C LEU A 37 -9.09 -35.31 -3.84
N ALA A 38 -8.31 -35.62 -4.88
CA ALA A 38 -7.28 -34.72 -5.41
C ALA A 38 -7.90 -33.44 -5.99
N SER A 39 -8.97 -33.56 -6.78
CA SER A 39 -9.70 -32.42 -7.34
C SER A 39 -10.29 -31.52 -6.25
N LEU A 40 -10.95 -32.12 -5.25
CA LEU A 40 -11.52 -31.36 -4.12
C LEU A 40 -10.42 -30.63 -3.34
N SER A 41 -9.29 -31.31 -3.10
CA SER A 41 -8.15 -30.73 -2.40
C SER A 41 -7.51 -29.58 -3.18
N ALA A 42 -7.40 -29.69 -4.50
CA ALA A 42 -6.91 -28.62 -5.35
C ALA A 42 -7.79 -27.37 -5.28
N VAL A 43 -9.12 -27.54 -5.28
CA VAL A 43 -10.08 -26.43 -5.13
C VAL A 43 -9.93 -25.76 -3.75
N ILE A 44 -9.84 -26.56 -2.68
CA ILE A 44 -9.67 -26.04 -1.31
C ILE A 44 -8.35 -25.27 -1.18
N LEU A 45 -7.24 -25.83 -1.67
CA LEU A 45 -5.93 -25.16 -1.66
C LEU A 45 -5.95 -23.86 -2.45
N TYR A 46 -6.59 -23.86 -3.63
CA TYR A 46 -6.73 -22.66 -4.45
C TYR A 46 -7.52 -21.56 -3.73
N CYS A 47 -8.68 -21.90 -3.15
CA CYS A 47 -9.46 -20.95 -2.38
C CYS A 47 -8.71 -20.44 -1.14
N ALA A 48 -8.08 -21.34 -0.37
CA ALA A 48 -7.32 -20.98 0.82
C ALA A 48 -6.12 -20.07 0.48
N ALA A 49 -5.38 -20.37 -0.58
CA ALA A 49 -4.30 -19.54 -1.08
C ALA A 49 -4.81 -18.15 -1.48
N GLY A 50 -5.96 -18.06 -2.16
CA GLY A 50 -6.61 -16.79 -2.49
C GLY A 50 -6.93 -15.97 -1.24
N PHE A 51 -7.64 -16.55 -0.26
CA PHE A 51 -8.02 -15.84 0.97
C PHE A 51 -6.81 -15.40 1.82
N LEU A 52 -5.74 -16.20 1.86
CA LEU A 52 -4.51 -15.86 2.59
C LEU A 52 -3.64 -14.83 1.84
N ALA A 53 -3.65 -14.84 0.51
CA ALA A 53 -2.88 -13.90 -0.30
C ALA A 53 -3.53 -12.51 -0.36
N VAL A 54 -4.86 -12.41 -0.38
CA VAL A 54 -5.60 -11.13 -0.44
C VAL A 54 -5.11 -10.06 0.54
N PRO A 55 -4.93 -10.32 1.85
CA PRO A 55 -4.45 -9.29 2.77
C PRO A 55 -3.01 -8.83 2.47
N GLN A 56 -2.16 -9.67 1.88
CA GLN A 56 -0.81 -9.27 1.47
C GLN A 56 -0.83 -8.36 0.23
N VAL A 57 -1.87 -8.46 -0.60
CA VAL A 57 -2.10 -7.53 -1.72
C VAL A 57 -2.43 -6.12 -1.21
N ASN A 58 -3.11 -5.98 -0.05
CA ASN A 58 -3.41 -4.68 0.53
C ASN A 58 -2.15 -3.92 1.01
N GLU A 59 -1.12 -4.63 1.48
CA GLU A 59 0.19 -4.03 1.81
C GLU A 59 0.93 -3.51 0.57
N LEU A 60 0.66 -4.10 -0.60
CA LEU A 60 1.15 -3.63 -1.90
C LEU A 60 0.38 -2.40 -2.41
N TRP A 61 -0.78 -2.09 -1.84
CA TRP A 61 -1.67 -1.02 -2.31
C TRP A 61 -1.51 0.28 -1.51
N LEU A 62 -0.27 0.65 -1.19
CA LEU A 62 0.03 1.92 -0.52
C LEU A 62 -0.56 3.11 -1.28
N SER A 63 -0.39 3.18 -2.60
CA SER A 63 -0.95 4.26 -3.42
C SER A 63 -2.47 4.38 -3.36
N GLN A 64 -3.22 3.27 -3.24
CA GLN A 64 -4.68 3.34 -3.10
C GLN A 64 -5.08 3.92 -1.76
N ARG A 65 -4.42 3.48 -0.67
CA ARG A 65 -4.68 4.01 0.67
C ARG A 65 -4.35 5.49 0.80
N LEU A 66 -3.27 5.93 0.13
CA LEU A 66 -2.91 7.34 0.03
C LEU A 66 -3.94 8.14 -0.77
N ALA A 67 -4.41 7.61 -1.90
CA ALA A 67 -5.46 8.24 -2.70
C ALA A 67 -6.78 8.35 -1.93
N ASP A 68 -7.17 7.31 -1.19
CA ASP A 68 -8.35 7.33 -0.33
C ASP A 68 -8.20 8.36 0.80
N ALA A 69 -7.00 8.52 1.38
CA ALA A 69 -6.74 9.54 2.38
C ALA A 69 -6.87 10.95 1.80
N VAL A 70 -6.30 11.18 0.62
CA VAL A 70 -6.50 12.44 -0.11
C VAL A 70 -7.98 12.68 -0.34
N ALA A 71 -8.74 11.70 -0.83
CA ALA A 71 -10.16 11.85 -1.11
C ALA A 71 -10.99 12.18 0.15
N ARG A 72 -10.63 11.63 1.32
CA ARG A 72 -11.29 11.96 2.60
C ARG A 72 -11.08 13.41 3.05
N HIS A 73 -9.93 14.00 2.70
CA HIS A 73 -9.52 15.31 3.19
C HIS A 73 -9.56 16.41 2.12
N ALA A 74 -9.80 16.07 0.86
CA ALA A 74 -9.89 17.02 -0.24
C ALA A 74 -11.08 17.98 -0.05
N MET A 75 -10.85 19.25 -0.36
CA MET A 75 -11.86 20.30 -0.35
C MET A 75 -12.13 20.80 -1.77
N PRO A 76 -13.36 21.26 -2.07
CA PRO A 76 -13.65 21.90 -3.35
C PRO A 76 -12.70 23.08 -3.61
N GLY A 77 -12.02 23.06 -4.75
CA GLY A 77 -11.06 24.10 -5.13
C GLY A 77 -9.63 23.86 -4.65
N ASP A 78 -9.33 22.75 -3.98
CA ASP A 78 -7.94 22.38 -3.67
C ASP A 78 -7.10 22.29 -4.97
N PRO A 79 -5.85 22.77 -4.96
CA PRO A 79 -4.91 22.58 -6.05
C PRO A 79 -4.53 21.09 -6.18
N PRO A 80 -3.87 20.69 -7.28
CA PRO A 80 -3.35 19.33 -7.42
C PRO A 80 -2.45 18.95 -6.24
N VAL A 81 -2.57 17.70 -5.78
CA VAL A 81 -1.76 17.17 -4.67
C VAL A 81 -0.29 17.16 -5.06
N VAL A 82 0.56 17.46 -4.07
CA VAL A 82 2.01 17.37 -4.22
C VAL A 82 2.53 16.20 -3.41
N THR A 83 3.43 15.39 -3.96
CA THR A 83 4.12 14.34 -3.22
C THR A 83 5.59 14.69 -3.01
N ALA A 84 6.15 14.29 -1.87
CA ALA A 84 7.57 14.44 -1.56
C ALA A 84 8.17 13.07 -1.21
N GLY A 85 9.19 12.64 -1.98
CA GLY A 85 9.91 11.38 -1.73
C GLY A 85 9.18 10.10 -2.18
N TYR A 86 7.87 10.19 -2.45
CA TYR A 86 7.03 9.11 -2.99
C TYR A 86 6.66 9.35 -4.46
N ALA A 87 7.47 8.81 -5.36
CA ALA A 87 7.33 8.92 -6.81
C ALA A 87 7.00 7.56 -7.44
N GLU A 88 5.80 7.06 -7.21
CA GLU A 88 5.31 5.84 -7.87
C GLU A 88 4.43 6.18 -9.08
N PRO A 89 4.47 5.39 -10.17
CA PRO A 89 3.54 5.57 -11.29
C PRO A 89 2.08 5.41 -10.84
N SER A 90 1.81 4.48 -9.93
CA SER A 90 0.47 4.16 -9.44
C SER A 90 -0.22 5.36 -8.79
N ILE A 91 0.51 6.21 -8.04
CA ILE A 91 -0.07 7.34 -7.34
C ILE A 91 -0.50 8.46 -8.30
N THR A 92 0.23 8.68 -9.40
CA THR A 92 -0.16 9.70 -10.39
C THR A 92 -1.38 9.29 -11.23
N PHE A 93 -1.60 7.98 -11.42
CA PHE A 93 -2.85 7.49 -12.01
C PHE A 93 -4.06 7.71 -11.10
N LEU A 94 -3.89 7.56 -9.78
CA LEU A 94 -4.99 7.67 -8.81
C LEU A 94 -5.31 9.12 -8.44
N LEU A 95 -4.28 9.95 -8.24
CA LEU A 95 -4.44 11.37 -7.90
C LEU A 95 -4.60 12.27 -9.13
N GLY A 96 -4.31 11.74 -10.32
CA GLY A 96 -4.37 12.45 -11.59
C GLY A 96 -3.02 12.99 -12.05
N THR A 97 -2.92 13.25 -13.35
CA THR A 97 -1.66 13.61 -14.04
C THR A 97 -1.07 14.96 -13.66
N LYS A 98 -1.82 15.79 -12.93
CA LYS A 98 -1.34 17.08 -12.41
C LYS A 98 -0.65 16.97 -11.05
N THR A 99 -0.59 15.76 -10.48
CA THR A 99 0.14 15.51 -9.24
C THR A 99 1.61 15.82 -9.43
N ALA A 100 2.15 16.73 -8.62
CA ALA A 100 3.57 17.07 -8.67
C ALA A 100 4.36 16.07 -7.81
N LEU A 101 5.40 15.46 -8.40
CA LEU A 101 6.29 14.52 -7.70
C LEU A 101 7.62 15.25 -7.43
N GLU A 102 7.90 15.56 -6.17
CA GLU A 102 9.00 16.45 -5.81
C GLU A 102 9.88 15.89 -4.68
N SER A 103 10.95 16.62 -4.36
CA SER A 103 11.63 16.52 -3.06
C SER A 103 10.84 17.24 -1.96
N GLY A 104 11.20 17.07 -0.69
CA GLY A 104 10.59 17.82 0.41
C GLY A 104 10.67 19.33 0.20
N ALA A 105 11.78 19.83 -0.37
CA ALA A 105 11.94 21.23 -0.69
C ALA A 105 11.04 21.72 -1.83
N GLY A 106 10.97 20.95 -2.94
CA GLY A 106 10.08 21.27 -4.05
C GLY A 106 8.61 21.26 -3.62
N ALA A 107 8.23 20.26 -2.82
CA ALA A 107 6.88 20.16 -2.29
C ALA A 107 6.51 21.34 -1.38
N ALA A 108 7.43 21.77 -0.51
CA ALA A 108 7.22 22.92 0.36
C ALA A 108 7.05 24.22 -0.43
N LEU A 109 7.81 24.42 -1.51
CA LEU A 109 7.69 25.60 -2.36
C LEU A 109 6.35 25.66 -3.10
N ILE A 110 5.93 24.55 -3.70
CA ILE A 110 4.67 24.49 -4.45
C ILE A 110 3.49 24.67 -3.47
N SER A 111 3.41 23.80 -2.45
CA SER A 111 2.30 23.82 -1.50
C SER A 111 2.30 25.07 -0.60
N GLY A 112 3.45 25.65 -0.31
CA GLY A 112 3.55 26.92 0.42
C GLY A 112 3.03 28.12 -0.37
N THR A 113 2.92 28.00 -1.70
CA THR A 113 2.33 29.03 -2.58
C THR A 113 0.86 28.76 -2.87
N THR A 114 0.51 27.51 -3.18
CA THR A 114 -0.84 27.14 -3.61
C THR A 114 -1.76 26.73 -2.47
N GLY A 115 -1.20 26.36 -1.31
CA GLY A 115 -1.89 25.61 -0.29
C GLY A 115 -2.25 24.19 -0.75
N GLY A 116 -3.18 23.56 -0.03
CA GLY A 116 -3.77 22.28 -0.41
C GLY A 116 -3.16 21.09 0.32
N LEU A 117 -3.18 19.94 -0.31
CA LEU A 117 -2.72 18.67 0.28
C LEU A 117 -1.33 18.27 -0.22
N ALA A 118 -0.50 17.78 0.70
CA ALA A 118 0.82 17.26 0.40
C ALA A 118 1.04 15.88 1.04
N LEU A 119 1.48 14.90 0.26
CA LEU A 119 1.87 13.57 0.73
C LEU A 119 3.39 13.50 0.88
N VAL A 120 3.89 13.42 2.11
CA VAL A 120 5.32 13.60 2.38
C VAL A 120 5.89 12.35 3.05
N ASP A 121 6.92 11.78 2.43
CA ASP A 121 7.71 10.71 3.01
C ASP A 121 8.40 11.15 4.29
N SER A 122 8.46 10.26 5.28
CA SER A 122 9.20 10.47 6.53
C SER A 122 10.62 11.00 6.33
N GLY A 123 11.35 10.55 5.29
CA GLY A 123 12.69 11.03 4.97
C GLY A 123 12.76 12.45 4.41
N GLU A 124 11.64 12.98 3.92
CA GLU A 124 11.51 14.34 3.37
C GLU A 124 10.72 15.28 4.30
N SER A 125 10.17 14.76 5.40
CA SER A 125 9.25 15.51 6.27
C SER A 125 9.93 16.69 6.98
N GLU A 126 11.17 16.50 7.45
CA GLU A 126 11.91 17.57 8.14
C GLU A 126 12.22 18.74 7.21
N SER A 127 12.74 18.47 6.01
CA SER A 127 13.06 19.50 5.02
C SER A 127 11.81 20.23 4.55
N PHE A 128 10.72 19.48 4.32
CA PHE A 128 9.41 20.02 3.96
C PHE A 128 8.86 20.99 5.01
N LEU A 129 8.74 20.54 6.26
CA LEU A 129 8.15 21.35 7.34
C LEU A 129 8.97 22.59 7.65
N ALA A 130 10.31 22.48 7.64
CA ALA A 130 11.21 23.60 7.86
C ALA A 130 10.99 24.69 6.79
N LEU A 131 10.86 24.31 5.52
CA LEU A 131 10.70 25.25 4.42
C LEU A 131 9.30 25.86 4.36
N VAL A 132 8.24 25.10 4.62
CA VAL A 132 6.88 25.65 4.75
C VAL A 132 6.83 26.70 5.85
N THR A 133 7.42 26.40 7.00
CA THR A 133 7.46 27.32 8.15
C THR A 133 8.32 28.55 7.86
N ALA A 134 9.48 28.38 7.22
CA ALA A 134 10.35 29.50 6.82
C ALA A 134 9.65 30.45 5.82
N GLY A 135 8.77 29.92 4.97
CA GLY A 135 7.91 30.71 4.07
C GLY A 135 6.77 31.45 4.79
N GLY A 136 6.58 31.24 6.09
CA GLY A 136 5.47 31.79 6.88
C GLY A 136 4.15 31.05 6.69
N GLY A 137 4.17 29.88 6.04
CA GLY A 137 3.03 28.97 5.96
C GLY A 137 2.97 28.03 7.16
N ARG A 138 1.97 27.16 7.16
CA ARG A 138 1.78 26.13 8.18
C ARG A 138 1.35 24.82 7.52
N ALA A 139 1.88 23.70 7.99
CA ALA A 139 1.47 22.37 7.57
C ALA A 139 0.89 21.60 8.76
N GLU A 140 -0.35 21.13 8.62
CA GLU A 140 -1.05 20.32 9.61
C GLU A 140 -1.08 18.86 9.17
N ALA A 141 -0.60 17.94 10.01
CA ALA A 141 -0.67 16.51 9.73
C ALA A 141 -2.11 16.02 9.91
N LEU A 142 -2.68 15.42 8.85
CA LEU A 142 -4.06 14.93 8.82
C LEU A 142 -4.15 13.42 9.01
N ASP A 143 -3.25 12.68 8.36
CA ASP A 143 -3.24 11.21 8.38
C ASP A 143 -1.81 10.71 8.16
N GLU A 144 -1.51 9.51 8.65
CA GLU A 144 -0.22 8.87 8.49
C GLU A 144 -0.40 7.42 8.04
N ILE A 145 0.18 7.09 6.89
CA ILE A 145 0.02 5.78 6.27
C ILE A 145 1.39 5.15 6.09
N SER A 146 1.56 3.97 6.69
CA SER A 146 2.73 3.12 6.50
C SER A 146 2.39 1.97 5.55
N GLY A 147 3.35 1.62 4.68
CA GLY A 147 3.24 0.49 3.76
C GLY A 147 4.55 0.20 3.04
N LEU A 148 4.55 -0.79 2.16
CA LEU A 148 5.72 -1.13 1.35
C LEU A 148 5.71 -0.33 0.05
N ASN A 149 6.77 0.42 -0.21
CA ASN A 149 7.01 0.96 -1.54
C ASN A 149 7.47 -0.18 -2.44
N TYR A 150 6.59 -0.65 -3.34
CA TYR A 150 6.86 -1.81 -4.18
C TYR A 150 8.06 -1.60 -5.10
N SER A 151 8.26 -0.38 -5.61
CA SER A 151 9.38 -0.07 -6.51
C SER A 151 10.74 -0.14 -5.80
N ARG A 152 10.78 0.09 -4.49
CA ARG A 152 12.04 0.13 -3.71
C ARG A 152 12.18 -1.03 -2.72
N GLY A 153 11.12 -1.81 -2.51
CA GLY A 153 11.10 -2.93 -1.55
C GLY A 153 11.33 -2.49 -0.09
N ARG A 154 11.03 -1.24 0.26
CA ARG A 154 11.25 -0.70 1.61
C ARG A 154 9.95 -0.28 2.25
N GLU A 155 9.82 -0.56 3.55
CA GLU A 155 8.79 0.07 4.37
C GLU A 155 8.95 1.59 4.32
N THR A 156 7.84 2.26 4.07
CA THR A 156 7.76 3.69 3.85
C THR A 156 6.58 4.23 4.65
N ARG A 157 6.78 5.37 5.28
CA ARG A 157 5.76 6.09 6.05
C ARG A 157 5.52 7.42 5.37
N ILE A 158 4.29 7.65 4.92
CA ILE A 158 3.88 8.88 4.26
C ILE A 158 2.87 9.58 5.17
N THR A 159 3.11 10.87 5.41
CA THR A 159 2.18 11.73 6.13
C THR A 159 1.42 12.60 5.14
N LEU A 160 0.11 12.67 5.28
CA LEU A 160 -0.74 13.62 4.56
C LEU A 160 -0.78 14.93 5.35
N TYR A 161 -0.30 16.00 4.76
CA TYR A 161 -0.38 17.35 5.32
C TYR A 161 -1.42 18.19 4.59
N ARG A 162 -2.12 19.04 5.34
CA ARG A 162 -2.77 20.23 4.78
C ARG A 162 -1.87 21.43 4.96
N VAL A 163 -1.54 22.08 3.86
CA VAL A 163 -0.69 23.26 3.84
C VAL A 163 -1.55 24.50 3.70
N MET A 164 -1.42 25.38 4.68
CA MET A 164 -1.98 26.72 4.66
C MET A 164 -0.84 27.69 4.28
N PRO A 165 -0.92 28.34 3.12
CA PRO A 165 0.09 29.31 2.72
C PRO A 165 0.00 30.54 3.63
N ARG A 166 1.06 31.35 3.64
CA ARG A 166 1.09 32.60 4.41
C ARG A 166 -0.09 33.50 4.01
N GLU A 167 -0.84 34.01 4.99
CA GLU A 167 -1.85 35.05 4.74
C GLU A 167 -1.16 36.29 4.15
N ARG A 168 -1.60 36.72 2.97
CA ARG A 168 -1.10 37.92 2.28
C ARG A 168 -1.75 39.17 2.82
#